data_AF-A0A1C7W6A3-F1
#
_entry.id   AF-A0A1C7W6A3-F1
#
_cell.length_a   1.000
_cell.length_b   1.000
_cell.length_c   1.000
_cell.angle_alpha   90.00
_cell.angle_beta   90.00
_cell.angle_gamma   90.00
#
_symmetry.space_group_name_H-M   'P 1'
#
loop_
_entity.id
_entity.type
_entity.pdbx_description
1 polymer ?
#
loop_
_entity_poly.entity_id
_entity_poly.type
_entity_poly.pdbx_seq_one_letter_code
_entity_poly.pdbx_strand_id
1 'polypeptide(L)'
;MDDHLLEPATELIANNREKYGSHQGIDWMRRIFEGQKKSSVIDTAVAAVAKRDNQILGITIFYRFGETLHARYYGSNYQINDNDFRYFVLTYYHSLDYAAKNGIRECRLSISALSAKTLRGAKIEPLVALLLFENAPPLSTSESEGYNRLFYQRYQQLHGTHLTSDWALLN
;
A
#
# COMPACT_ATOMS: atom_id res chain seq x y z
N MET A 1 -8.11 -8.38 -14.20
CA MET A 1 -9.29 -7.88 -13.46
C MET A 1 -10.29 -7.30 -14.45
N ASP A 2 -11.60 -7.50 -14.24
CA ASP A 2 -12.67 -7.09 -15.16
C ASP A 2 -12.93 -5.56 -15.13
N ASP A 3 -13.32 -4.98 -16.27
CA ASP A 3 -13.63 -3.55 -16.45
C ASP A 3 -14.79 -3.11 -15.54
N HIS A 4 -15.74 -3.99 -15.27
CA HIS A 4 -16.84 -3.74 -14.32
C HIS A 4 -16.36 -3.45 -12.88
N LEU A 5 -15.17 -3.93 -12.49
CA LEU A 5 -14.54 -3.59 -11.21
C LEU A 5 -13.61 -2.38 -11.32
N LEU A 6 -12.97 -2.18 -12.47
CA LEU A 6 -11.99 -1.12 -12.67
C LEU A 6 -12.61 0.28 -12.68
N GLU A 7 -13.80 0.46 -13.28
CA GLU A 7 -14.43 1.78 -13.32
C GLU A 7 -14.81 2.27 -11.90
N PRO A 8 -15.54 1.48 -11.07
CA PRO A 8 -15.78 1.87 -9.68
C PRO A 8 -14.49 2.03 -8.88
N ALA A 9 -13.48 1.19 -9.12
CA ALA A 9 -12.20 1.32 -8.42
C ALA A 9 -11.50 2.64 -8.73
N THR A 10 -11.54 3.09 -9.98
CA THR A 10 -10.93 4.35 -10.43
C THR A 10 -11.48 5.53 -9.62
N GLU A 11 -12.81 5.61 -9.51
CA GLU A 11 -13.48 6.66 -8.74
C GLU A 11 -13.15 6.57 -7.25
N LEU A 12 -13.34 5.39 -6.65
CA LEU A 12 -13.14 5.19 -5.21
C LEU A 12 -11.69 5.48 -4.77
N ILE A 13 -10.72 5.09 -5.58
CA ILE A 13 -9.29 5.33 -5.32
C ILE A 13 -8.97 6.82 -5.51
N ALA A 14 -9.53 7.47 -6.53
CA ALA A 14 -9.38 8.92 -6.72
C ALA A 14 -9.92 9.70 -5.52
N ASN A 15 -11.12 9.35 -5.03
CA ASN A 15 -11.72 9.96 -3.82
C ASN A 15 -10.83 9.81 -2.58
N ASN A 16 -10.24 8.63 -2.38
CA ASN A 16 -9.28 8.41 -1.29
C ASN A 16 -8.04 9.27 -1.45
N ARG A 17 -7.49 9.39 -2.66
CA ARG A 17 -6.30 10.21 -2.92
C ARG A 17 -6.59 11.70 -2.72
N GLU A 18 -7.75 12.17 -3.18
CA GLU A 18 -8.20 13.56 -3.00
C GLU A 18 -8.36 13.91 -1.52
N LYS A 19 -8.99 13.03 -0.73
CA LYS A 19 -9.11 13.18 0.73
C LYS A 19 -7.76 13.39 1.42
N TYR A 20 -6.68 12.83 0.88
CA TYR A 20 -5.31 12.99 1.40
C TYR A 20 -4.46 14.01 0.60
N GLY A 21 -5.10 14.90 -0.17
CA GLY A 21 -4.46 16.07 -0.79
C GLY A 21 -3.89 15.85 -2.19
N SER A 22 -4.21 14.74 -2.87
CA SER A 22 -3.81 14.53 -4.27
C SER A 22 -4.82 15.14 -5.25
N HIS A 23 -4.32 15.82 -6.30
CA HIS A 23 -5.18 16.48 -7.30
C HIS A 23 -5.24 15.76 -8.65
N GLN A 24 -4.71 14.54 -8.74
CA GLN A 24 -4.57 13.85 -10.04
C GLN A 24 -5.88 13.22 -10.55
N GLY A 25 -6.91 13.10 -9.70
CA GLY A 25 -8.28 12.76 -10.11
C GLY A 25 -8.47 11.39 -10.79
N ILE A 26 -9.67 11.19 -11.33
CA ILE A 26 -10.14 9.94 -11.94
C ILE A 26 -9.34 9.62 -13.22
N ASP A 27 -9.13 10.59 -14.09
CA ASP A 27 -8.45 10.38 -15.39
C ASP A 27 -6.99 9.93 -15.23
N TRP A 28 -6.31 10.39 -14.18
CA TRP A 28 -4.99 9.84 -13.85
C TRP A 28 -5.08 8.38 -13.43
N MET A 29 -6.03 8.01 -12.58
CA MET A 29 -6.16 6.63 -12.12
C MET A 29 -6.54 5.69 -13.29
N ARG A 30 -7.38 6.16 -14.22
CA ARG A 30 -7.70 5.43 -15.46
C ARG A 30 -6.43 5.18 -16.29
N ARG A 31 -5.60 6.21 -16.50
CA ARG A 31 -4.30 6.06 -17.19
C ARG A 31 -3.36 5.07 -16.50
N ILE A 32 -3.36 5.05 -15.17
CA ILE A 32 -2.57 4.09 -14.38
C ILE A 32 -3.04 2.66 -14.62
N PHE A 33 -4.36 2.40 -14.60
CA PHE A 33 -4.89 1.07 -14.92
C PHE A 33 -4.63 0.67 -16.38
N GLU A 34 -4.75 1.59 -17.33
CA GLU A 34 -4.40 1.31 -18.73
C GLU A 34 -2.92 0.93 -18.90
N GLY A 35 -2.01 1.56 -18.16
CA GLY A 35 -0.60 1.13 -18.12
C GLY A 35 -0.42 -0.27 -17.54
N GLN A 36 -1.22 -0.64 -16.54
CA GLN A 36 -1.18 -1.99 -15.93
C GLN A 36 -1.79 -3.06 -16.82
N LYS A 37 -2.81 -2.73 -17.62
CA LYS A 37 -3.33 -3.59 -18.69
C LYS A 37 -2.24 -3.86 -19.74
N LYS A 38 -1.57 -2.81 -20.21
CA LYS A 38 -0.49 -2.92 -21.21
C LYS A 38 0.70 -3.77 -20.76
N SER A 39 0.94 -3.85 -19.44
CA SER A 39 2.02 -4.63 -18.85
C SER A 39 1.58 -5.99 -18.29
N SER A 40 0.29 -6.35 -18.43
CA SER A 40 -0.32 -7.55 -17.84
C SER A 40 -0.21 -7.68 -16.31
N VAL A 41 0.31 -6.68 -15.60
CA VAL A 41 0.38 -6.69 -14.13
C VAL A 41 -1.03 -6.81 -13.53
N ILE A 42 -2.03 -6.22 -14.19
CA ILE A 42 -3.43 -6.26 -13.76
C ILE A 42 -4.05 -7.67 -13.78
N ASP A 43 -3.43 -8.62 -14.46
CA ASP A 43 -3.89 -10.01 -14.53
C ASP A 43 -3.58 -10.77 -13.24
N THR A 44 -2.61 -10.27 -12.46
CA THR A 44 -2.28 -10.78 -11.12
C THR A 44 -3.12 -10.14 -10.01
N ALA A 45 -4.04 -9.25 -10.38
CA ALA A 45 -4.79 -8.46 -9.41
C ALA A 45 -5.85 -9.29 -8.68
N VAL A 46 -5.94 -9.08 -7.37
CA VAL A 46 -7.01 -9.56 -6.50
C VAL A 46 -7.68 -8.36 -5.87
N ALA A 47 -9.00 -8.30 -5.89
CA ALA A 47 -9.77 -7.22 -5.28
C ALA A 47 -10.57 -7.71 -4.08
N ALA A 48 -10.40 -7.07 -2.93
CA ALA A 48 -11.33 -7.17 -1.81
C ALA A 48 -12.33 -6.02 -1.92
N VAL A 49 -13.63 -6.34 -1.97
CA VAL A 49 -14.68 -5.38 -2.32
C VAL A 49 -15.76 -5.36 -1.24
N ALA A 50 -16.10 -4.17 -0.75
CA ALA A 50 -17.30 -3.94 0.05
C ALA A 50 -18.44 -3.54 -0.89
N LYS A 51 -19.54 -4.29 -0.85
CA LYS A 51 -20.74 -4.04 -1.66
C LYS A 51 -21.96 -3.81 -0.79
N ARG A 52 -22.84 -2.93 -1.22
CA ARG A 52 -24.21 -2.78 -0.73
C ARG A 52 -25.11 -2.83 -1.94
N ASP A 53 -26.07 -3.74 -1.92
CA ASP A 53 -26.89 -4.07 -3.10
C ASP A 53 -25.99 -4.33 -4.31
N ASN A 54 -26.18 -3.59 -5.41
CA ASN A 54 -25.36 -3.73 -6.61
C ASN A 54 -24.25 -2.66 -6.72
N GLN A 55 -23.99 -1.90 -5.65
CA GLN A 55 -23.00 -0.82 -5.64
C GLN A 55 -21.74 -1.20 -4.85
N ILE A 56 -20.58 -0.92 -5.43
CA ILE A 56 -19.28 -1.05 -4.75
C ILE A 56 -19.03 0.22 -3.93
N LEU A 57 -18.88 0.06 -2.62
CA LEU A 57 -18.67 1.17 -1.68
C LEU A 57 -17.21 1.33 -1.24
N GLY A 58 -16.42 0.27 -1.41
CA GLY A 58 -15.01 0.27 -1.06
C GLY A 58 -14.28 -0.87 -1.75
N ILE A 59 -13.01 -0.64 -2.05
CA ILE A 59 -12.18 -1.62 -2.73
C ILE A 59 -10.74 -1.53 -2.24
N THR A 60 -10.10 -2.67 -2.05
CA THR A 60 -8.65 -2.78 -1.94
C THR A 60 -8.14 -3.66 -3.08
N ILE A 61 -7.20 -3.14 -3.87
CA ILE A 61 -6.53 -3.90 -4.94
C ILE A 61 -5.19 -4.37 -4.41
N PHE A 62 -4.96 -5.67 -4.59
CA PHE A 62 -3.71 -6.34 -4.33
C PHE A 62 -3.14 -6.92 -5.64
N TYR A 63 -1.83 -7.10 -5.70
CA TYR A 63 -1.17 -7.90 -6.74
C TYR A 63 -0.57 -9.15 -6.13
N ARG A 64 -0.81 -10.30 -6.75
CA ARG A 64 -0.17 -11.55 -6.36
C ARG A 64 1.14 -11.72 -7.12
N PHE A 65 2.22 -11.96 -6.39
CA PHE A 65 3.50 -12.37 -6.96
C PHE A 65 3.99 -13.61 -6.22
N GLY A 66 3.96 -14.77 -6.88
CA GLY A 66 4.22 -16.06 -6.24
C GLY A 66 3.29 -16.32 -5.05
N GLU A 67 3.89 -16.44 -3.86
CA GLU A 67 3.21 -16.67 -2.58
C GLU A 67 3.00 -15.38 -1.77
N THR A 68 3.16 -14.22 -2.40
CA THR A 68 3.04 -12.91 -1.73
C THR A 68 1.89 -12.09 -2.32
N LEU A 69 1.11 -11.45 -1.45
CA LEU A 69 0.02 -10.54 -1.79
C LEU A 69 0.39 -9.09 -1.45
N HIS A 70 0.52 -8.25 -2.47
CA HIS A 70 0.97 -6.87 -2.34
C HIS A 70 -0.22 -5.91 -2.38
N ALA A 71 -0.56 -5.27 -1.26
CA ALA A 71 -1.56 -4.21 -1.22
C ALA A 71 -1.06 -2.99 -2.00
N ARG A 72 -1.86 -2.54 -2.98
CA ARG A 72 -1.47 -1.41 -3.84
C ARG A 72 -2.38 -0.21 -3.68
N TYR A 73 -3.69 -0.41 -3.82
CA TYR A 73 -4.66 0.68 -3.82
C TYR A 73 -5.77 0.41 -2.83
N TYR A 74 -6.22 1.46 -2.16
CA TYR A 74 -7.45 1.48 -1.41
C TYR A 74 -8.31 2.64 -1.91
N GLY A 75 -9.61 2.38 -2.04
CA GLY A 75 -10.61 3.36 -2.39
C GLY A 75 -11.88 3.16 -1.58
N SER A 76 -12.59 4.25 -1.30
CA SER A 76 -13.86 4.21 -0.58
C SER A 76 -14.77 5.35 -1.00
N ASN A 77 -16.07 5.10 -0.96
CA ASN A 77 -17.08 6.14 -1.02
C ASN A 77 -17.17 6.78 0.37
N TYR A 78 -16.66 8.00 0.52
CA TYR A 78 -16.65 8.73 1.78
C TYR A 78 -17.94 9.51 2.05
N GLN A 79 -18.87 9.58 1.09
CA GLN A 79 -20.19 10.17 1.33
C GLN A 79 -21.08 9.26 2.20
N ILE A 80 -20.77 7.97 2.23
CA ILE A 80 -21.48 6.98 3.05
C ILE A 80 -20.64 6.70 4.30
N ASN A 81 -21.10 7.17 5.46
CA ASN A 81 -20.42 6.98 6.74
C ASN A 81 -21.15 5.97 7.63
N ASP A 82 -20.91 4.68 7.40
CA ASP A 82 -21.53 3.61 8.19
C ASP A 82 -20.74 3.23 9.44
N ASN A 83 -19.57 3.85 9.68
CA ASN A 83 -18.62 3.45 10.73
C ASN A 83 -18.25 1.96 10.69
N ASP A 84 -18.20 1.37 9.50
CA ASP A 84 -17.96 -0.07 9.27
C ASP A 84 -16.47 -0.44 9.16
N PHE A 85 -15.58 0.53 9.38
CA PHE A 85 -14.13 0.34 9.34
C PHE A 85 -13.63 -0.30 8.02
N ARG A 86 -14.32 -0.03 6.90
CA ARG A 86 -14.05 -0.56 5.54
C ARG A 86 -12.57 -0.74 5.20
N TYR A 87 -11.74 0.27 5.47
CA TYR A 87 -10.30 0.21 5.21
C TYR A 87 -9.63 -0.98 5.90
N PHE A 88 -9.94 -1.17 7.18
CA PHE A 88 -9.29 -2.20 7.97
C PHE A 88 -9.78 -3.61 7.59
N VAL A 89 -11.09 -3.72 7.38
CA VAL A 89 -11.76 -4.95 6.97
C VAL A 89 -11.22 -5.44 5.62
N LEU A 90 -11.19 -4.57 4.61
CA LEU A 90 -10.75 -4.95 3.26
C LEU A 90 -9.24 -5.11 3.15
N THR A 91 -8.46 -4.23 3.80
CA THR A 91 -6.99 -4.22 3.62
C THR A 91 -6.28 -5.27 4.45
N TYR A 92 -6.77 -5.58 5.66
CA TYR A 92 -6.08 -6.48 6.59
C TYR A 92 -6.86 -7.75 6.87
N TYR A 93 -8.10 -7.66 7.37
CA TYR A 93 -8.76 -8.85 7.90
C TYR A 93 -9.20 -9.81 6.79
N HIS A 94 -9.97 -9.34 5.81
CA HIS A 94 -10.40 -10.20 4.69
C HIS A 94 -9.24 -10.65 3.80
N SER A 95 -8.21 -9.81 3.62
CA SER A 95 -7.08 -10.15 2.77
C SER A 95 -6.22 -11.25 3.39
N LEU A 96 -6.09 -11.29 4.73
CA LEU A 96 -5.40 -12.36 5.44
C LEU A 96 -6.17 -13.69 5.36
N ASP A 97 -7.50 -13.67 5.50
CA ASP A 97 -8.33 -14.87 5.30
C ASP A 97 -8.21 -15.40 3.87
N TYR A 98 -8.24 -14.51 2.89
CA TYR A 98 -8.01 -14.86 1.49
C TYR A 98 -6.61 -15.46 1.31
N ALA A 99 -5.58 -14.83 1.88
CA ALA A 99 -4.20 -15.28 1.76
C ALA A 99 -4.02 -16.70 2.32
N ALA A 100 -4.50 -16.94 3.54
CA ALA A 100 -4.43 -18.24 4.19
C ALA A 100 -5.12 -19.34 3.37
N LYS A 101 -6.29 -19.05 2.78
CA LYS A 101 -7.04 -20.01 1.95
C LYS A 101 -6.38 -20.30 0.59
N ASN A 102 -5.52 -19.42 0.10
CA ASN A 102 -4.96 -19.49 -1.26
C ASN A 102 -3.45 -19.79 -1.29
N GLY A 103 -2.89 -20.27 -0.18
CA GLY A 103 -1.47 -20.64 -0.08
C GLY A 103 -0.53 -19.43 -0.15
N ILE A 104 -1.01 -18.23 0.15
CA ILE A 104 -0.20 -17.02 0.22
C ILE A 104 0.41 -16.97 1.62
N ARG A 105 1.74 -16.85 1.66
CA ARG A 105 2.53 -16.88 2.91
C ARG A 105 2.83 -15.50 3.45
N GLU A 106 2.68 -14.47 2.62
CA GLU A 106 3.07 -13.12 2.97
C GLU A 106 2.11 -12.07 2.41
N CYS A 107 1.77 -11.07 3.23
CA CYS A 107 1.02 -9.89 2.81
C CYS A 107 1.89 -8.64 2.97
N ARG A 108 2.19 -7.97 1.85
CA ARG A 108 2.99 -6.73 1.80
C ARG A 108 2.07 -5.53 1.76
N LEU A 109 2.06 -4.74 2.83
CA LEU A 109 1.02 -3.74 3.07
C LEU A 109 1.34 -2.33 2.53
N SER A 110 2.39 -2.16 1.72
CA SER A 110 2.90 -0.85 1.25
C SER A 110 3.47 0.03 2.38
N ILE A 111 3.90 1.26 2.07
CA ILE A 111 4.85 2.05 2.88
C ILE A 111 4.24 3.17 3.75
N SER A 112 2.94 3.44 3.61
CA SER A 112 2.25 4.50 4.36
C SER A 112 1.55 3.98 5.63
N ALA A 113 0.97 4.84 6.47
CA ALA A 113 0.12 4.43 7.60
C ALA A 113 0.76 3.35 8.52
N LEU A 114 2.07 3.43 8.75
CA LEU A 114 2.85 2.38 9.44
C LEU A 114 2.28 2.05 10.82
N SER A 115 1.90 3.05 11.62
CA SER A 115 1.32 2.82 12.95
C SER A 115 0.03 1.99 12.91
N ALA A 116 -0.82 2.21 11.90
CA ALA A 116 -2.04 1.43 11.74
C ALA A 116 -1.75 -0.04 11.37
N LYS A 117 -0.65 -0.28 10.67
CA LYS A 117 -0.19 -1.62 10.28
C LYS A 117 0.49 -2.35 11.42
N THR A 118 1.36 -1.67 12.18
CA THR A 118 2.04 -2.25 13.34
C THR A 118 1.05 -2.62 14.43
N LEU A 119 0.03 -1.80 14.68
CA LEU A 119 -1.07 -2.15 15.61
C LEU A 119 -1.84 -3.43 15.23
N ARG A 120 -1.66 -3.93 14.00
CA ARG A 120 -2.26 -5.17 13.48
C ARG A 120 -1.23 -6.29 13.31
N GLY A 121 -0.06 -6.14 13.92
CA GLY A 121 1.00 -7.16 13.92
C GLY A 121 1.94 -7.12 12.72
N ALA A 122 1.82 -6.13 11.82
CA ALA A 122 2.75 -6.01 10.72
C ALA A 122 4.18 -5.77 11.21
N LYS A 123 5.13 -6.33 10.47
CA LYS A 123 6.56 -6.02 10.61
C LYS A 123 6.96 -4.96 9.59
N ILE A 124 7.88 -4.11 9.97
CA ILE A 124 8.43 -3.05 9.12
C ILE A 124 9.83 -3.47 8.71
N GLU A 125 10.06 -3.56 7.41
CA GLU A 125 11.38 -3.72 6.80
C GLU A 125 11.93 -2.36 6.36
N PRO A 126 13.25 -2.16 6.41
CA PRO A 126 13.86 -0.98 5.83
C PRO A 126 13.78 -1.04 4.31
N LEU A 127 13.60 0.11 3.66
CA LEU A 127 13.67 0.24 2.21
C LEU A 127 14.88 1.09 1.82
N VAL A 128 15.43 0.80 0.65
CA VAL A 128 16.54 1.57 0.08
C VAL A 128 15.98 2.62 -0.88
N ALA A 129 16.51 3.84 -0.79
CA ALA A 129 16.26 4.89 -1.77
C ALA A 129 17.54 5.14 -2.57
N LEU A 130 17.40 5.23 -3.89
CA LEU A 130 18.46 5.73 -4.77
C LEU A 130 18.26 7.25 -4.94
N LEU A 131 19.25 8.03 -4.52
CA LEU A 131 19.24 9.49 -4.66
C LEU A 131 20.10 9.89 -5.86
N LEU A 132 19.49 10.58 -6.81
CA LEU A 132 20.20 11.21 -7.92
C LEU A 132 20.36 12.70 -7.61
N PHE A 133 21.59 13.17 -7.61
CA PHE A 133 21.92 14.57 -7.33
C PHE A 133 22.13 15.30 -8.65
N GLU A 134 21.23 16.24 -8.95
CA GLU A 134 21.39 17.14 -10.08
C GLU A 134 22.01 18.45 -9.57
N ASN A 135 23.14 18.85 -10.16
CA ASN A 135 23.87 20.08 -9.79
C ASN A 135 24.35 20.16 -8.32
N ALA A 136 24.50 19.02 -7.65
CA ALA A 136 25.10 18.91 -6.32
C ALA A 136 26.03 17.68 -6.27
N PRO A 137 27.12 17.73 -5.49
CA PRO A 137 27.91 16.53 -5.23
C PRO A 137 27.06 15.49 -4.48
N PRO A 138 27.31 14.18 -4.68
CA PRO A 138 26.66 13.16 -3.89
C PRO A 138 27.04 13.29 -2.41
N LEU A 139 26.17 12.79 -1.52
CA LEU A 139 26.50 12.65 -0.11
C LEU A 139 27.73 11.78 0.08
N SER A 140 28.60 12.16 1.00
CA SER A 140 29.67 11.29 1.47
C SER A 140 29.11 10.04 2.15
N THR A 141 29.94 8.99 2.25
CA THR A 141 29.59 7.78 3.00
C THR A 141 29.23 8.11 4.46
N SER A 142 29.99 8.99 5.12
CA SER A 142 29.74 9.40 6.51
C SER A 142 28.41 10.14 6.70
N GLU A 143 28.02 11.00 5.75
CA GLU A 143 26.72 11.68 5.81
C GLU A 143 25.57 10.69 5.61
N SER A 144 25.75 9.72 4.71
CA SER A 144 24.77 8.67 4.44
C SER A 144 24.59 7.73 5.64
N GLU A 145 25.69 7.30 6.26
CA GLU A 145 25.69 6.52 7.51
C GLU A 145 25.07 7.31 8.67
N GLY A 146 25.41 8.60 8.79
CA GLY A 146 24.82 9.50 9.79
C GLY A 146 23.30 9.59 9.64
N TYR A 147 22.82 9.77 8.41
CA TYR A 147 21.38 9.76 8.10
C TYR A 147 20.74 8.42 8.45
N ASN A 148 21.32 7.30 8.01
CA ASN A 148 20.78 5.97 8.24
C ASN A 148 20.65 5.64 9.75
N ARG A 149 21.64 6.04 10.55
CA ARG A 149 21.63 5.85 12.00
C ARG A 149 20.50 6.65 12.67
N LEU A 150 20.35 7.92 12.32
CA LEU A 150 19.26 8.77 12.84
C LEU A 150 17.89 8.24 12.40
N PHE A 151 17.80 7.75 11.16
CA PHE A 151 16.60 7.14 10.63
C PHE A 151 16.23 5.87 11.39
N TYR A 152 17.19 4.98 11.66
CA TYR A 152 17.01 3.80 12.48
C TYR A 152 16.55 4.14 13.90
N GLN A 153 17.23 5.07 14.59
CA GLN A 153 16.86 5.50 15.94
C GLN A 153 15.41 6.01 16.01
N ARG A 154 15.00 6.82 15.04
CA ARG A 154 13.62 7.32 14.95
C ARG A 154 12.61 6.19 14.78
N TYR A 155 12.87 5.24 13.89
CA TYR A 155 11.98 4.09 13.67
C TYR A 155 11.94 3.17 14.87
N GLN A 156 13.07 2.97 15.56
CA GLN A 156 13.14 2.18 16.77
C GLN A 156 12.28 2.79 17.89
N GLN A 157 12.31 4.12 18.04
CA GLN A 157 11.46 4.83 19.01
C GLN A 157 9.97 4.72 18.67
N LEU A 158 9.59 4.82 17.39
CA LEU A 158 8.20 4.86 16.96
C LEU A 158 7.55 3.48 16.85
N HIS A 159 8.32 2.46 16.47
CA HIS A 159 7.80 1.16 16.07
C HIS A 159 8.44 -0.02 16.80
N GLY A 160 9.51 0.20 17.58
CA GLY A 160 10.07 -0.75 18.53
C GLY A 160 10.17 -2.18 18.02
N THR A 161 9.43 -3.09 18.66
CA THR A 161 9.42 -4.53 18.38
C THR A 161 8.80 -4.94 17.03
N HIS A 162 8.30 -3.98 16.25
CA HIS A 162 7.76 -4.22 14.91
C HIS A 162 8.80 -4.11 13.80
N LEU A 163 10.02 -3.65 14.09
CA LEU A 163 11.10 -3.65 13.11
C LEU A 163 11.59 -5.09 12.85
N THR A 164 11.93 -5.41 11.60
CA THR A 164 12.64 -6.65 11.25
C THR A 164 14.11 -6.58 11.65
N SER A 165 14.80 -7.72 11.58
CA SER A 165 16.24 -7.80 11.85
C SER A 165 17.10 -6.97 10.89
N ASP A 166 16.61 -6.72 9.67
CA ASP A 166 17.37 -6.04 8.61
C ASP A 166 17.68 -4.58 8.96
N TRP A 167 16.96 -3.99 9.91
CA TRP A 167 17.26 -2.66 10.43
C TRP A 167 18.63 -2.58 11.12
N ALA A 168 19.18 -3.71 11.57
CA ALA A 168 20.54 -3.76 12.13
C ALA A 168 21.63 -3.40 11.09
N LEU A 169 21.32 -3.47 9.79
CA LEU A 169 22.21 -3.05 8.71
C LEU A 169 22.38 -1.52 8.65
N LEU A 170 21.53 -0.76 9.33
CA LEU A 170 21.55 0.72 9.33
C LEU A 170 22.20 1.33 10.58
N ASN A 171 22.67 0.49 11.52
CA ASN A 171 23.24 0.92 12.80
C ASN A 171 24.74 1.22 12.70
#